data_AF-A0A4S8L9R0-F1
#
_entry.id   AF-A0A4S8L9R0-F1
#
_cell.length_a   1.000
_cell.length_b   1.000
_cell.length_c   1.000
_cell.angle_alpha   90.00
_cell.angle_beta   90.00
_cell.angle_gamma   90.00
#
_symmetry.space_group_name_H-M   'P 1'
#
loop_
_entity.id
_entity.type
_entity.pdbx_description
1 polymer ?
#
loop_
_entity_poly.entity_id
_entity_poly.type
_entity_poly.pdbx_seq_one_letter_code
_entity_poly.pdbx_strand_id
1 'polypeptide(L)'
;MTNPPQANIPSVNLLSLDGGGIRGVSELIILHEIMVRVQARKDLPDLPNPCEYFHLMGGTSTGGLIAIMLGRLEMSTEEALAQYKATADRIFSKKKIPEI
;
A
#
# COMPACT_ATOMS: atom_id res chain seq x y z
N MET A 1 7.90 46.16 8.12
CA MET A 1 8.21 45.09 7.15
C MET A 1 7.28 43.93 7.46
N THR A 2 6.19 43.78 6.71
CA THR A 2 5.22 42.69 6.88
C THR A 2 5.75 41.47 6.14
N ASN A 3 5.77 40.30 6.78
CA ASN A 3 6.14 39.05 6.12
C ASN A 3 5.24 38.84 4.88
N PRO A 4 5.80 38.37 3.76
CA PRO A 4 4.99 38.00 2.60
C PRO A 4 4.00 36.90 3.02
N PRO A 5 2.77 36.88 2.46
CA PRO A 5 1.82 35.84 2.77
C PRO A 5 2.44 34.48 2.46
N GLN A 6 2.57 33.64 3.49
CA GLN A 6 2.95 32.24 3.31
C GLN A 6 1.89 31.62 2.40
N ALA A 7 2.26 31.25 1.18
CA ALA A 7 1.40 30.44 0.33
C ALA A 7 1.13 29.13 1.08
N ASN A 8 -0.14 28.85 1.40
CA ASN A 8 -0.54 27.61 2.03
C ASN A 8 -0.47 26.50 0.97
N ILE A 9 0.71 25.93 0.77
CA ILE A 9 0.92 24.82 -0.15
C ILE A 9 0.31 23.57 0.50
N PRO A 10 -0.66 22.89 -0.12
CA PRO A 10 -1.22 21.66 0.43
C PRO A 10 -0.10 20.63 0.66
N SER A 11 -0.11 19.96 1.80
CA SER A 11 0.87 18.91 2.09
C SER A 11 0.67 17.72 1.16
N VAL A 12 1.77 17.17 0.64
CA VAL A 12 1.76 16.01 -0.24
C VAL A 12 2.20 14.77 0.55
N ASN A 13 1.30 13.80 0.67
CA ASN A 13 1.61 12.49 1.24
C ASN A 13 2.12 11.52 0.17
N LEU A 14 3.24 10.86 0.47
CA LEU A 14 3.89 9.84 -0.37
C LEU A 14 3.94 8.50 0.39
N LEU A 15 3.62 7.40 -0.30
CA LEU A 15 3.86 6.05 0.19
C LEU A 15 4.97 5.38 -0.63
N SER A 16 5.99 4.88 0.06
CA SER A 16 7.08 4.10 -0.55
C SER A 16 7.05 2.67 -0.01
N LEU A 17 7.13 1.70 -0.91
CA LEU A 17 6.94 0.28 -0.65
C LEU A 17 8.17 -0.51 -1.12
N ASP A 18 8.78 -1.28 -0.21
CA ASP A 18 10.05 -1.93 -0.46
C ASP A 18 9.88 -3.30 -1.15
N GLY A 19 10.94 -3.74 -1.83
CA GLY A 19 11.02 -5.11 -2.33
C GLY A 19 11.27 -6.10 -1.19
N GLY A 20 10.53 -7.23 -1.18
CA GLY A 20 10.64 -8.16 -0.05
C GLY A 20 10.20 -9.60 -0.30
N GLY A 21 9.69 -9.93 -1.49
CA GLY A 21 9.10 -11.25 -1.72
C GLY A 21 7.92 -11.48 -0.78
N ILE A 22 7.75 -12.69 -0.24
CA ILE A 22 6.65 -12.99 0.71
C ILE A 22 6.54 -12.00 1.89
N ARG A 23 7.64 -11.33 2.27
CA ARG A 23 7.66 -10.33 3.35
C ARG A 23 6.79 -9.09 3.07
N GLY A 24 6.36 -8.85 1.83
CA GLY A 24 5.38 -7.80 1.51
C GLY A 24 4.04 -7.93 2.27
N VAL A 25 3.73 -9.12 2.80
CA VAL A 25 2.60 -9.33 3.72
C VAL A 25 2.72 -8.46 4.98
N SER A 26 3.94 -8.31 5.53
CA SER A 26 4.20 -7.46 6.69
C SER A 26 3.92 -5.99 6.38
N GLU A 27 4.37 -5.52 5.22
CA GLU A 27 4.18 -4.14 4.77
C GLU A 27 2.70 -3.79 4.64
N LEU A 28 1.90 -4.70 4.05
CA LEU A 28 0.44 -4.54 3.95
C LEU A 28 -0.27 -4.56 5.30
N ILE A 29 0.17 -5.40 6.24
CA ILE A 29 -0.40 -5.42 7.61
C ILE A 29 -0.12 -4.10 8.33
N ILE A 30 1.12 -3.59 8.25
CA ILE A 30 1.48 -2.30 8.85
C ILE A 30 0.65 -1.17 8.24
N LEU A 31 0.51 -1.16 6.91
CA LEU A 31 -0.30 -0.16 6.23
C LEU A 31 -1.78 -0.27 6.61
N HIS A 32 -2.36 -1.47 6.69
CA HIS A 32 -3.73 -1.68 7.15
C HIS A 32 -3.95 -1.07 8.54
N GLU A 33 -3.05 -1.34 9.48
CA GLU A 33 -3.09 -0.79 10.83
C GLU A 33 -2.97 0.75 10.87
N ILE A 34 -2.24 1.34 9.93
CA ILE A 34 -2.19 2.80 9.72
C ILE A 34 -3.55 3.30 9.24
N MET A 35 -4.16 2.65 8.24
CA MET A 35 -5.46 3.06 7.70
C MET A 35 -6.60 2.93 8.74
N VAL A 36 -6.59 1.88 9.57
CA VAL A 36 -7.52 1.72 10.71
C VAL A 36 -7.38 2.88 11.70
N ARG A 37 -6.15 3.30 12.00
CA ARG A 37 -5.92 4.47 12.88
C ARG A 37 -6.36 5.77 12.23
N VAL A 38 -6.24 5.90 10.91
CA VAL A 38 -6.76 7.05 10.16
C VAL A 38 -8.28 7.08 10.25
N GLN A 39 -8.97 5.97 10.01
CA GLN A 39 -10.42 5.84 10.16
C GLN A 39 -10.87 6.32 11.54
N ALA A 40 -10.27 5.77 12.61
CA ALA A 40 -10.63 6.12 13.98
C ALA A 40 -10.33 7.59 14.33
N ARG A 41 -9.21 8.15 13.87
CA ARG A 41 -8.83 9.56 14.14
C ARG A 41 -9.67 10.57 13.38
N LYS A 42 -10.25 10.16 12.25
CA LYS A 42 -11.05 11.01 11.37
C LYS A 42 -12.56 10.76 11.51
N ASP A 43 -12.96 9.81 12.35
CA ASP A 43 -14.35 9.39 12.57
C ASP A 43 -15.05 9.03 11.24
N LEU A 44 -14.34 8.24 10.41
CA LEU A 44 -14.87 7.83 9.12
C LEU A 44 -15.80 6.61 9.25
N PRO A 45 -16.91 6.58 8.49
CA PRO A 45 -17.86 5.48 8.55
C PRO A 45 -17.24 4.15 8.10
N ASP A 46 -16.32 4.21 7.13
CA ASP A 46 -15.70 3.05 6.50
C ASP A 46 -14.17 3.17 6.54
N LEU A 47 -13.48 2.04 6.42
CA LEU A 47 -12.02 2.00 6.32
C LEU A 47 -11.62 2.64 4.99
N PRO A 48 -10.89 3.77 4.98
CA PRO A 48 -10.53 4.42 3.73
C PRO A 48 -9.47 3.64 2.96
N ASN A 49 -9.52 3.78 1.64
CA ASN A 49 -8.52 3.24 0.74
C ASN A 49 -7.24 4.09 0.78
N PRO A 50 -6.05 3.49 0.64
CA PRO A 50 -4.79 4.26 0.62
C PRO A 50 -4.74 5.33 -0.48
N CYS A 51 -5.38 5.13 -1.62
CA CYS A 51 -5.44 6.11 -2.72
C CYS A 51 -6.14 7.42 -2.35
N GLU A 52 -6.99 7.43 -1.31
CA GLU A 52 -7.65 8.65 -0.82
C GLU A 52 -6.72 9.52 0.03
N TYR A 53 -5.60 8.96 0.52
CA TYR A 53 -4.67 9.61 1.45
C TYR A 53 -3.28 9.86 0.88
N PHE A 54 -2.82 9.01 -0.04
CA PHE A 54 -1.50 9.10 -0.65
C PHE A 54 -1.62 9.56 -2.11
N HIS A 55 -1.11 10.75 -2.39
CA HIS A 55 -1.13 11.32 -3.75
C HIS A 55 -0.18 10.60 -4.70
N LEU A 56 0.84 9.95 -4.16
CA LEU A 56 1.79 9.15 -4.91
C LEU A 56 2.13 7.89 -4.11
N MET A 57 2.10 6.76 -4.80
CA MET A 57 2.55 5.48 -4.28
C MET A 57 3.59 4.91 -5.23
N GLY A 58 4.74 4.55 -4.70
CA GLY A 58 5.83 3.93 -5.45
C GLY A 58 6.35 2.71 -4.72
N GLY A 59 6.86 1.75 -5.47
CA GLY A 59 7.54 0.62 -4.86
C GLY A 59 8.42 -0.16 -5.83
N THR A 60 9.34 -0.94 -5.27
CA THR A 60 10.30 -1.75 -6.06
C THR A 60 9.99 -3.23 -5.93
N SER A 61 10.11 -3.99 -7.02
CA SER A 61 9.84 -5.43 -7.03
C SER A 61 8.42 -5.73 -6.51
N THR A 62 8.27 -6.54 -5.45
CA THR A 62 6.98 -6.82 -4.84
C THR A 62 6.27 -5.60 -4.28
N GLY A 63 7.00 -4.61 -3.77
CA GLY A 63 6.43 -3.33 -3.35
C GLY A 63 5.80 -2.57 -4.52
N GLY A 64 6.31 -2.75 -5.75
CA GLY A 64 5.71 -2.20 -6.96
C GLY A 64 4.37 -2.85 -7.31
N LEU A 65 4.23 -4.17 -7.09
CA LEU A 65 2.94 -4.85 -7.23
C LEU A 65 1.93 -4.33 -6.20
N ILE A 66 2.36 -4.13 -4.95
CA ILE A 66 1.52 -3.55 -3.89
C ILE A 66 1.11 -2.12 -4.25
N ALA A 67 2.03 -1.29 -4.76
CA ALA A 67 1.73 0.07 -5.22
C ALA A 67 0.67 0.10 -6.33
N ILE A 68 0.72 -0.86 -7.27
CA ILE A 68 -0.30 -1.00 -8.31
C ILE A 68 -1.66 -1.41 -7.72
N MET A 69 -1.67 -2.39 -6.81
CA MET A 69 -2.90 -2.86 -6.15
C MET A 69 -3.61 -1.72 -5.41
N LEU A 70 -2.88 -0.98 -4.58
CA LEU A 70 -3.45 0.06 -3.72
C LEU A 70 -3.72 1.37 -4.48
N GLY A 71 -2.87 1.72 -5.45
CA GLY A 71 -2.94 2.99 -6.14
C GLY A 71 -3.70 2.95 -7.45
N ARG A 72 -3.39 2.01 -8.35
CA ARG A 72 -4.01 1.94 -9.68
C ARG A 72 -5.29 1.13 -9.70
N LEU A 73 -5.33 0.05 -8.94
CA LEU A 73 -6.52 -0.81 -8.83
C LEU A 73 -7.44 -0.38 -7.69
N GLU A 74 -7.02 0.63 -6.92
CA GLU A 74 -7.78 1.24 -5.82
C GLU A 74 -8.30 0.19 -4.82
N MET A 75 -7.55 -0.90 -4.65
CA MET A 75 -7.89 -1.95 -3.70
C MET A 75 -7.77 -1.42 -2.27
N SER A 76 -8.71 -1.86 -1.42
CA SER A 76 -8.55 -1.77 0.02
C SER A 76 -7.31 -2.53 0.49
N THR A 77 -6.83 -2.21 1.69
CA THR A 77 -5.70 -2.93 2.29
C THR A 77 -6.00 -4.42 2.52
N GLU A 78 -7.27 -4.77 2.74
CA GLU A 78 -7.72 -6.16 2.91
C GLU A 78 -7.70 -6.93 1.59
N GLU A 79 -8.25 -6.34 0.52
CA GLU A 79 -8.22 -6.94 -0.82
C GLU A 79 -6.80 -7.11 -1.33
N ALA A 80 -5.95 -6.07 -1.16
CA ALA A 80 -4.55 -6.15 -1.53
C ALA A 80 -3.81 -7.24 -0.75
N LEU A 81 -4.09 -7.40 0.55
CA LEU A 81 -3.51 -8.48 1.36
C LEU A 81 -3.92 -9.86 0.86
N ALA A 82 -5.21 -10.06 0.55
CA ALA A 82 -5.71 -11.32 0.01
C ALA A 82 -5.08 -11.64 -1.36
N GLN A 83 -5.06 -10.67 -2.27
CA GLN A 83 -4.48 -10.81 -3.61
C GLN A 83 -2.96 -11.02 -3.56
N TYR A 84 -2.27 -10.33 -2.66
CA TYR A 84 -0.84 -10.49 -2.49
C TYR A 84 -0.48 -11.89 -1.99
N LYS A 85 -1.22 -12.44 -1.02
CA LYS A 85 -1.03 -13.83 -0.56
C LYS A 85 -1.22 -14.83 -1.69
N ALA A 86 -2.33 -14.73 -2.44
CA ALA A 86 -2.60 -15.62 -3.56
C ALA A 86 -1.53 -15.53 -4.67
N THR A 87 -1.07 -14.31 -4.96
CA THR A 87 -0.01 -14.06 -5.94
C THR A 87 1.34 -14.60 -5.46
N ALA A 88 1.68 -14.36 -4.19
CA ALA A 88 2.91 -14.84 -3.58
C ALA A 88 2.96 -16.37 -3.54
N ASP A 89 1.86 -17.04 -3.20
CA ASP A 89 1.79 -18.51 -3.24
C ASP A 89 2.08 -19.04 -4.65
N ARG A 90 1.52 -18.42 -5.69
CA ARG A 90 1.78 -18.82 -7.08
C ARG A 90 3.23 -18.57 -7.51
N ILE A 91 3.81 -17.44 -7.12
CA ILE A 91 5.19 -17.06 -7.49
C ILE A 91 6.23 -17.88 -6.73
N PHE A 92 6.01 -18.14 -5.44
CA PHE A 92 6.97 -18.79 -4.55
C PHE A 92 6.70 -20.30 -4.35
N SER A 93 5.62 -20.83 -4.93
CA SER A 93 5.40 -22.29 -4.97
C SER A 93 6.56 -22.99 -5.67
N LYS A 94 7.06 -24.07 -5.06
CA LYS A 94 8.11 -24.89 -5.67
C LYS A 94 7.59 -25.47 -6.99
N LYS A 95 8.29 -25.22 -8.10
CA LYS A 95 8.09 -25.99 -9.33
C LYS A 95 8.33 -27.47 -9.01
N LYS A 96 7.31 -28.31 -9.16
CA LYS A 96 7.52 -29.76 -9.29
C LYS A 96 8.24 -29.97 -10.62
N ILE A 97 9.55 -30.14 -10.59
CA ILE A 97 10.30 -30.63 -11.75
C ILE A 97 9.86 -32.10 -11.90
N PRO A 98 9.33 -32.53 -13.06
CA PRO A 98 9.04 -33.94 -13.28
C PRO A 98 10.34 -34.74 -13.11
N GLU A 99 10.31 -35.80 -12.31
CA GLU A 99 11.41 -36.77 -12.28
C GLU A 99 11.52 -37.38 -13.69
N ILE A 100 12.72 -37.26 -14.28
CA ILE A 100 13.09 -37.86 -15.57
C ILE A 100 13.52 -39.30 -15.40
#